data_AF-A0A3C1X1M0-F1
#
_entry.id   AF-A0A3C1X1M0-F1
#
_cell.length_a   1.000
_cell.length_b   1.000
_cell.length_c   1.000
_cell.angle_alpha   90.00
_cell.angle_beta   90.00
_cell.angle_gamma   90.00
#
_symmetry.space_group_name_H-M   'P 1'
#
loop_
_entity.id
_entity.type
_entity.pdbx_description
1 polymer ?
#
loop_
_entity_poly.entity_id
_entity_poly.type
_entity_poly.pdbx_seq_one_letter_code
_entity_poly.pdbx_strand_id
1 'polypeptide(L)' 'KMRPPQIRRHCRLPSDAEQLMKNAMEDMGLSARAHDKILRIGRTIADLADSEQIQVAHLSEAINYRTLDRSYWQV' A
#
# COMPACT_ATOMS: atom_id res chain seq x y z
N LYS A 1 -1.10 9.28 13.60
CA LYS A 1 -1.76 8.56 12.46
C LYS A 1 -2.04 9.57 11.35
N MET A 2 -1.73 9.25 10.09
CA MET A 2 -2.17 10.08 8.94
C MET A 2 -3.70 10.08 8.88
N ARG A 3 -4.31 11.26 8.70
CA ARG A 3 -5.76 11.42 8.48
C ARG A 3 -6.10 11.19 7.00
N PRO A 4 -7.36 10.86 6.64
CA PRO A 4 -7.75 10.61 5.25
C PRO A 4 -7.33 11.70 4.24
N PRO A 5 -7.41 13.01 4.56
CA PRO A 5 -6.92 14.06 3.66
C PRO A 5 -5.41 14.00 3.42
N GLN A 6 -4.63 13.55 4.40
CA GLN A 6 -3.17 13.42 4.30
C GLN A 6 -2.81 12.21 3.43
N ILE A 7 -3.55 11.10 3.52
CA ILE A 7 -3.33 9.93 2.66
C ILE A 7 -3.48 10.34 1.18
N ARG A 8 -4.57 11.04 0.83
CA ARG A 8 -4.78 11.51 -0.55
C ARG A 8 -3.71 12.48 -1.05
N ARG A 9 -3.09 13.25 -0.14
CA ARG A 9 -2.03 14.21 -0.48
C ARG A 9 -0.68 13.54 -0.68
N HIS A 10 -0.31 12.61 0.20
CA HIS A 10 1.04 12.05 0.26
C HIS A 10 1.18 10.68 -0.43
N CYS A 11 0.06 9.97 -0.64
CA CYS A 11 0.05 8.63 -1.22
C CYS A 11 -0.57 8.64 -2.62
N ARG A 12 -0.18 9.61 -3.46
CA ARG A 12 -0.54 9.59 -4.88
C ARG A 12 0.21 8.46 -5.56
N LEU A 13 -0.51 7.69 -6.36
CA LEU A 13 0.03 6.56 -7.10
C LEU A 13 0.13 6.95 -8.59
N PRO A 14 1.23 6.59 -9.27
CA PRO A 14 1.25 6.54 -10.74
C PRO A 14 0.31 5.44 -11.25
N SER A 15 -0.05 5.49 -12.53
CA SER A 15 -1.10 4.63 -13.13
C SER A 15 -0.79 3.14 -13.02
N ASP A 16 0.48 2.75 -13.10
CA ASP A 16 0.95 1.37 -12.93
C ASP A 16 0.77 0.88 -11.47
N ALA A 17 1.09 1.72 -10.49
CA ALA A 17 0.86 1.42 -9.08
C ALA A 17 -0.64 1.42 -8.72
N GLU A 18 -1.45 2.28 -9.32
CA GLU A 18 -2.91 2.24 -9.17
C GLU A 18 -3.48 0.90 -9.68
N GLN A 19 -3.03 0.45 -10.84
CA GLN A 19 -3.45 -0.83 -11.40
C GLN A 19 -3.05 -2.01 -10.51
N LEU A 20 -1.82 -2.00 -9.97
CA LEU A 20 -1.39 -3.01 -9.01
C LEU A 20 -2.26 -3.03 -7.75
N MET A 21 -2.55 -1.86 -7.18
CA MET A 21 -3.42 -1.75 -6.00
C MET A 21 -4.81 -2.34 -6.30
N LYS A 22 -5.39 -1.98 -7.45
CA LYS A 22 -6.71 -2.46 -7.86
C LYS A 22 -6.75 -3.99 -7.96
N ASN A 23 -5.79 -4.57 -8.68
CA ASN A 23 -5.70 -6.03 -8.83
C ASN A 23 -5.55 -6.72 -7.47
N ALA A 24 -4.67 -6.21 -6.60
CA ALA A 24 -4.50 -6.76 -5.26
C ALA A 24 -5.77 -6.66 -4.40
N MET A 25 -6.55 -5.59 -4.54
CA MET A 25 -7.83 -5.46 -3.84
C MET A 25 -8.85 -6.49 -4.30
N GLU A 26 -8.95 -6.73 -5.60
CA GLU A 26 -9.85 -7.70 -6.21
C GLU A 26 -9.44 -9.14 -5.89
N ASP A 27 -8.17 -9.50 -6.16
CA ASP A 27 -7.67 -10.87 -6.02
C ASP A 27 -7.61 -11.34 -4.56
N MET A 28 -7.29 -10.43 -3.63
CA MET A 28 -7.10 -10.78 -2.21
C MET A 28 -8.31 -10.40 -1.34
N GLY A 29 -9.37 -9.83 -1.91
CA GLY A 29 -10.57 -9.41 -1.18
C GLY A 29 -10.29 -8.35 -0.10
N LEU A 30 -9.42 -7.39 -0.38
CA LEU A 30 -8.98 -6.41 0.62
C LEU A 30 -10.04 -5.35 0.88
N SER A 31 -10.29 -5.08 2.16
CA SER A 31 -11.17 -3.97 2.56
C SER A 31 -10.55 -2.60 2.29
N ALA A 32 -11.37 -1.54 2.25
CA ALA A 32 -10.90 -0.15 2.19
C ALA A 32 -9.92 0.22 3.32
N ARG A 33 -10.03 -0.42 4.49
CA ARG A 33 -9.06 -0.22 5.58
C ARG A 33 -7.69 -0.83 5.27
N ALA A 34 -7.67 -1.94 4.55
CA ALA A 34 -6.43 -2.56 4.10
C ALA A 34 -5.77 -1.70 3.01
N HIS A 35 -6.54 -1.17 2.06
CA HIS A 35 -6.07 -0.17 1.09
C HIS A 35 -5.35 1.01 1.78
N ASP A 36 -5.98 1.66 2.75
CA ASP A 36 -5.37 2.80 3.46
C ASP A 36 -4.11 2.41 4.23
N LYS A 37 -4.04 1.18 4.76
CA LYS A 37 -2.85 0.67 5.44
C LYS A 37 -1.72 0.42 4.45
N ILE A 38 -2.01 -0.18 3.30
CA ILE A 38 -1.05 -0.44 2.22
C ILE A 38 -0.48 0.88 1.70
N LEU A 39 -1.32 1.89 1.44
CA LEU A 39 -0.83 3.22 1.03
C LEU A 39 0.13 3.83 2.05
N ARG A 40 -0.19 3.72 3.34
CA ARG A 40 0.68 4.25 4.40
C ARG A 40 2.01 3.51 4.49
N ILE A 41 2.01 2.18 4.35
CA ILE A 41 3.24 1.38 4.35
C ILE A 41 4.05 1.70 3.09
N GLY A 42 3.41 1.73 1.91
CA GLY A 42 4.06 2.08 0.65
C GLY A 42 4.67 3.49 0.67
N ARG A 43 4.02 4.47 1.32
CA ARG A 43 4.61 5.80 1.56
C ARG A 43 5.84 5.71 2.44
N THR A 44 5.79 4.97 3.55
CA THR A 44 6.97 4.78 4.42
C THR A 44 8.12 4.14 3.65
N ILE A 45 7.85 3.13 2.81
CA ILE A 45 8.90 2.47 2.01
C ILE A 45 9.48 3.46 0.98
N ALA A 46 8.62 4.24 0.32
CA ALA A 46 9.06 5.28 -0.59
C ALA A 46 9.91 6.35 0.11
N ASP A 47 9.53 6.76 1.32
CA ASP A 47 10.32 7.69 2.14
C ASP A 47 11.69 7.11 2.51
N LEU A 48 11.76 5.82 2.85
CA LEU A 48 13.03 5.14 3.15
C LEU A 48 13.94 4.97 1.92
N ALA A 49 13.36 4.95 0.73
CA ALA A 49 14.06 4.88 -0.55
C ALA A 49 14.39 6.26 -1.14
N ASP A 50 14.17 7.35 -0.38
CA ASP A 50 14.28 8.74 -0.87
C ASP A 50 13.49 9.00 -2.17
N SER A 51 12.36 8.31 -2.34
CA SER A 51 11.49 8.42 -3.50
C SER A 51 10.31 9.34 -3.23
N GLU A 52 10.20 10.43 -4.01
CA GLU A 52 9.07 11.36 -3.92
C GLU A 52 7.72 10.69 -4.22
N GLN A 53 7.71 9.69 -5.10
CA GLN A 53 6.51 8.98 -5.53
C GLN A 53 6.50 7.53 -5.03
N ILE A 54 5.29 7.01 -4.79
CA ILE A 54 5.12 5.59 -4.48
C ILE A 54 5.19 4.83 -5.81
N GLN A 55 6.28 4.11 -6.05
CA GLN A 55 6.46 3.27 -7.21
C GLN A 55 5.82 1.89 -7.00
N VAL A 56 5.65 1.14 -8.09
CA VAL A 56 5.15 -0.24 -8.08
C VAL A 56 5.93 -1.12 -7.09
N ALA A 57 7.25 -0.96 -6.99
CA ALA A 57 8.09 -1.73 -6.07
C ALA A 57 7.70 -1.50 -4.59
N HIS A 58 7.54 -0.24 -4.18
CA HIS A 58 7.15 0.09 -2.81
C HIS A 58 5.75 -0.44 -2.47
N LEU A 59 4.84 -0.39 -3.45
CA LEU A 59 3.48 -0.87 -3.27
C LEU A 59 3.42 -2.40 -3.20
N SER A 60 4.17 -3.10 -4.06
CA SER A 60 4.29 -4.56 -4.05
C SER A 60 4.80 -5.06 -2.70
N GLU A 61 5.84 -4.41 -2.16
CA GLU A 61 6.37 -4.74 -0.85
C GLU A 61 5.34 -4.50 0.27
N ALA A 62 4.63 -3.37 0.22
CA ALA A 62 3.55 -3.06 1.17
C ALA A 62 2.40 -4.09 1.15
N ILE A 63 2.03 -4.59 -0.03
CA ILE A 63 1.03 -5.65 -0.19
C ILE A 63 1.55 -6.96 0.42
N ASN A 64 2.80 -7.33 0.12
CA ASN A 64 3.41 -8.55 0.63
C ASN A 64 3.49 -8.57 2.17
N TYR A 65 3.82 -7.45 2.82
CA TYR A 65 3.78 -7.36 4.28
C TYR A 65 2.37 -7.63 4.84
N ARG A 66 1.31 -7.28 4.12
CA ARG A 66 -0.06 -7.54 4.57
C ARG A 66 -0.44 -9.01 4.42
N THR A 67 -0.04 -9.67 3.33
CA THR A 67 -0.24 -11.11 3.14
C THR A 67 0.50 -11.90 4.22
N LEU A 68 1.73 -11.49 4.50
CA LEU A 68 2.59 -12.09 5.51
C LEU A 68 1.98 -11.97 6.92
N ASP A 69 1.51 -10.78 7.30
CA ASP A 69 0.78 -10.55 8.56
C ASP A 69 -0.44 -11.48 8.67
N ARG A 70 -1.23 -11.65 7.59
CA ARG A 70 -2.36 -12.59 7.60
C ARG A 70 -1.92 -14.04 7.86
N SER A 71 -0.82 -14.47 7.25
CA SER A 71 -0.29 -15.83 7.43
C SER A 71 0.26 -16.09 8.84
N TYR A 72 0.90 -15.09 9.47
CA TYR A 72 1.51 -15.26 10.79
C TYR A 72 0.49 -15.40 11.93
N TRP A 73 -0.71 -14.82 11.79
CA TRP A 73 -1.77 -14.86 12.81
C TRP A 73 -2.83 -15.94 12.56
N GLN A 74 -2.60 -16.86 11.61
CA GLN A 74 -3.47 -18.02 11.38
C GLN A 74 -3.06 -19.27 12.19
N VAL A 75 -2.25 -19.08 13.24
CA VAL A 75 -1.90 -20.12 14.22
C VAL A 75 -2.86 -20.07 15.41
#